data_AF-A0A939WAP4-F1
#
_entry.id   AF-A0A939WAP4-F1
#
_cell.length_a   1.000
_cell.length_b   1.000
_cell.length_c   1.000
_cell.angle_alpha   90.00
_cell.angle_beta   90.00
_cell.angle_gamma   90.00
#
_symmetry.space_group_name_H-M   'P 1'
#
loop_
_entity.id
_entity.type
_entity.pdbx_description
1 polymer ?
#
loop_
_entity_poly.entity_id
_entity_poly.type
_entity_poly.pdbx_seq_one_letter_code
_entity_poly.pdbx_strand_id
1 'polypeptide(L)'
;MKKFLMVVLSCVMLALMSGVALADDTEVTVSVANGDAVLVQKPVTVTDTDGDGALTIADALYCAHEAYFTGGAAAGFACSMGTYGLQLDKLWGVDNGTGYGYYVNNAAAMGLGDPVKSGDFIYAFVYTDTVGWSDTYCFFDKNEITVKEGETITLTLMAAGYDENWAPITKPLAGAVITANGVKTPFVTDENGTVSAAIPLTGSAVVSAVKDGVVLVPPTCIVTIEAKEEVKPTEEPTKEPTPTPTTAPTATPVPETKDGKTQFPLWAIIAIIACFVVVCGAVVFILTKKKD
;
A
#
# COMPACT_ATOMS: atom_id res chain seq x y z
N MET A 1 -20.53 6.61 68.24
CA MET A 1 -19.18 5.97 68.27
C MET A 1 -19.29 4.57 67.67
N LYS A 2 -18.24 4.08 66.97
CA LYS A 2 -18.07 2.71 66.42
C LYS A 2 -19.24 2.16 65.56
N LYS A 3 -19.17 2.06 64.22
CA LYS A 3 -18.21 1.47 63.25
C LYS A 3 -18.61 0.06 62.79
N PHE A 4 -18.54 -0.14 61.47
CA PHE A 4 -18.33 -1.40 60.75
C PHE A 4 -19.44 -2.47 60.77
N LEU A 5 -20.36 -2.39 59.80
CA LEU A 5 -20.75 -3.53 58.95
C LEU A 5 -21.23 -3.02 57.57
N MET A 6 -21.30 -3.90 56.57
CA MET A 6 -21.79 -3.64 55.20
C MET A 6 -21.03 -2.58 54.36
N VAL A 7 -19.72 -2.79 54.16
CA VAL A 7 -19.03 -2.36 52.92
C VAL A 7 -18.21 -3.54 52.38
N VAL A 8 -18.90 -4.59 51.92
CA VAL A 8 -18.31 -5.79 51.30
C VAL A 8 -19.21 -6.26 50.14
N LEU A 9 -19.25 -5.50 49.04
CA LEU A 9 -19.72 -5.99 47.74
C LEU A 9 -19.22 -5.16 46.54
N SER A 10 -19.10 -3.83 46.67
CA SER A 10 -18.75 -2.93 45.55
C SER A 10 -17.27 -2.82 45.16
N CYS A 11 -16.35 -3.55 45.81
CA CYS A 11 -14.91 -3.40 45.58
C CYS A 11 -14.28 -4.46 44.65
N VAL A 12 -15.09 -5.33 44.02
CA VAL A 12 -14.61 -6.44 43.14
C VAL A 12 -15.08 -6.27 41.69
N MET A 13 -15.31 -5.02 41.26
CA MET A 13 -15.56 -4.64 39.85
C MET A 13 -14.77 -3.41 39.40
N LEU A 14 -13.75 -2.99 40.15
CA LEU A 14 -12.91 -1.83 39.83
C LEU A 14 -11.41 -2.18 39.65
N ALA A 15 -11.16 -3.41 39.16
CA ALA A 15 -9.82 -3.94 38.89
C ALA A 15 -9.69 -4.60 37.50
N LEU A 16 -10.67 -4.37 36.60
CA LEU A 16 -10.67 -4.84 35.20
C LEU A 16 -10.67 -3.70 34.18
N MET A 17 -10.44 -2.46 34.61
CA MET A 17 -9.84 -1.45 33.73
C MET A 17 -8.31 -1.60 33.74
N SER A 18 -7.84 -2.80 33.42
CA SER A 18 -6.62 -2.94 32.65
C SER A 18 -6.73 -1.98 31.46
N GLY A 19 -5.68 -1.21 31.18
CA GLY A 19 -5.70 -0.40 29.98
C GLY A 19 -5.87 -1.31 28.77
N VAL A 20 -7.00 -1.17 28.06
CA VAL A 20 -6.95 -1.35 26.61
C VAL A 20 -6.06 -0.22 26.12
N ALA A 21 -4.75 -0.49 26.12
CA ALA A 21 -3.94 0.02 25.04
C ALA A 21 -4.69 -0.35 23.76
N LEU A 22 -4.92 0.63 22.89
CA LEU A 22 -5.17 0.30 21.50
C LEU A 22 -3.96 -0.57 21.10
N ALA A 23 -4.21 -1.79 20.66
CA ALA A 23 -3.16 -2.53 20.00
C ALA A 23 -2.81 -1.70 18.77
N ASP A 24 -1.55 -1.27 18.66
CA ASP A 24 -1.09 -0.67 17.42
C ASP A 24 -1.12 -1.80 16.38
N ASP A 25 -2.13 -1.74 15.51
CA ASP A 25 -2.43 -2.78 14.54
C ASP A 25 -1.16 -3.12 13.74
N THR A 26 -0.75 -4.39 13.80
CA THR A 26 0.53 -4.83 13.23
C THR A 26 0.37 -5.00 11.73
N GLU A 27 0.57 -3.91 10.99
CA GLU A 27 0.51 -3.89 9.53
C GLU A 27 1.85 -4.32 8.90
N VAL A 28 1.84 -5.43 8.17
CA VAL A 28 2.98 -5.91 7.38
C VAL A 28 2.65 -5.86 5.90
N THR A 29 3.66 -5.87 5.03
CA THR A 29 3.47 -5.98 3.58
C THR A 29 3.76 -7.40 3.12
N VAL A 30 2.82 -8.06 2.44
CA VAL A 30 2.98 -9.45 1.98
C VAL A 30 3.01 -9.53 0.45
N SER A 31 3.96 -10.31 -0.07
CA SER A 31 4.00 -10.77 -1.45
C SER A 31 4.07 -12.30 -1.50
N VAL A 32 3.45 -12.90 -2.51
CA VAL A 32 3.37 -14.36 -2.68
C VAL A 32 3.59 -14.73 -4.15
N ALA A 33 4.41 -15.75 -4.40
CA ALA A 33 4.64 -16.32 -5.72
C ALA A 33 4.46 -17.85 -5.77
N ASN A 34 4.05 -18.38 -6.91
CA ASN A 34 3.93 -19.82 -7.16
C ASN A 34 4.47 -20.23 -8.54
N GLY A 35 5.54 -19.55 -8.97
CA GLY A 35 6.05 -19.50 -10.34
C GLY A 35 5.80 -18.12 -10.94
N ASP A 36 4.55 -17.66 -10.90
CA ASP A 36 4.17 -16.27 -11.15
C ASP A 36 4.00 -15.49 -9.83
N ALA A 37 4.08 -14.16 -9.88
CA ALA A 37 3.76 -13.29 -8.74
C ALA A 37 2.23 -13.16 -8.59
N VAL A 38 1.66 -13.82 -7.58
CA VAL A 38 0.20 -13.96 -7.38
C VAL A 38 -0.37 -13.07 -6.27
N LEU A 39 0.48 -12.58 -5.37
CA LEU A 39 0.20 -11.44 -4.49
C LEU A 39 1.40 -10.49 -4.56
N VAL A 40 1.15 -9.21 -4.85
CA VAL A 40 2.21 -8.20 -4.97
C VAL A 40 1.95 -7.08 -3.97
N GLN A 41 2.86 -6.98 -2.99
CA GLN A 41 2.99 -5.89 -2.02
C GLN A 41 1.66 -5.43 -1.42
N LYS A 42 0.92 -6.35 -0.79
CA LYS A 42 -0.35 -6.00 -0.14
C LYS A 42 -0.18 -5.75 1.36
N PRO A 43 -0.76 -4.67 1.91
CA PRO A 43 -0.81 -4.48 3.35
C PRO A 43 -1.72 -5.53 3.99
N VAL A 44 -1.29 -6.07 5.12
CA VAL A 44 -1.98 -7.10 5.89
C VAL A 44 -1.90 -6.71 7.36
N THR A 45 -3.06 -6.48 7.98
CA THR A 45 -3.16 -6.40 9.43
C THR A 45 -3.02 -7.80 10.01
N VAL A 46 -1.98 -8.03 10.81
CA VAL A 46 -1.71 -9.32 11.45
C VAL A 46 -2.46 -9.42 12.77
N THR A 47 -3.16 -10.53 12.96
CA THR A 47 -3.83 -10.92 14.21
C THR A 47 -3.29 -12.26 14.66
N ASP A 48 -3.23 -12.52 15.97
CA ASP A 48 -2.97 -13.84 16.54
C ASP A 48 -4.03 -14.83 16.02
N THR A 49 -3.64 -15.81 15.20
CA THR A 49 -4.56 -16.71 14.49
C THR A 49 -4.72 -18.09 15.11
N ASP A 50 -3.72 -18.57 15.88
CA ASP A 50 -3.78 -19.86 16.57
C ASP A 50 -4.02 -19.74 18.09
N GLY A 51 -3.85 -18.55 18.67
CA GLY A 51 -4.13 -18.22 20.06
C GLY A 51 -2.92 -18.38 21.00
N ASP A 52 -1.69 -18.47 20.51
CA ASP A 52 -0.48 -18.60 21.35
C ASP A 52 -0.01 -17.28 22.00
N GLY A 53 -0.48 -16.13 21.49
CA GLY A 53 -0.16 -14.80 22.00
C GLY A 53 1.03 -14.09 21.32
N ALA A 54 1.63 -14.68 20.29
CA ALA A 54 2.57 -14.02 19.39
C ALA A 54 1.87 -13.43 18.13
N LEU A 55 2.66 -12.76 17.29
CA LEU A 55 2.31 -12.43 15.90
C LEU A 55 3.47 -12.88 15.03
N THR A 56 3.24 -13.84 14.14
CA THR A 56 4.30 -14.58 13.44
C THR A 56 4.21 -14.45 11.92
N ILE A 57 5.19 -15.02 11.20
CA ILE A 57 5.09 -15.18 9.74
C ILE A 57 3.90 -16.06 9.36
N ALA A 58 3.57 -17.08 10.17
CA ALA A 58 2.39 -17.93 9.94
C ALA A 58 1.09 -17.12 10.00
N ASP A 59 0.91 -16.29 11.03
CA ASP A 59 -0.26 -15.41 11.17
C ASP A 59 -0.37 -14.42 10.01
N ALA A 60 0.74 -13.77 9.67
CA ALA A 60 0.77 -12.80 8.58
C ALA A 60 0.40 -13.44 7.23
N LEU A 61 0.86 -14.67 6.98
CA LEU A 61 0.44 -15.43 5.80
C LEU A 61 -1.03 -15.86 5.90
N TYR A 62 -1.53 -16.34 7.04
CA TYR A 62 -2.94 -16.66 7.23
C TYR A 62 -3.84 -15.45 6.92
N CYS A 63 -3.56 -14.30 7.55
CA CYS A 63 -4.27 -13.04 7.33
C CYS A 63 -4.20 -12.58 5.86
N ALA A 64 -3.07 -12.78 5.17
CA ALA A 64 -2.96 -12.47 3.74
C ALA A 64 -3.89 -13.32 2.86
N HIS A 65 -4.13 -14.60 3.21
CA HIS A 65 -5.07 -15.45 2.48
C HIS A 65 -6.52 -15.11 2.80
N GLU A 66 -6.87 -14.80 4.06
CA GLU A 66 -8.22 -14.30 4.41
C GLU A 66 -8.55 -12.98 3.69
N ALA A 67 -7.57 -12.06 3.58
CA ALA A 67 -7.78 -10.76 2.95
C ALA A 67 -7.82 -10.82 1.41
N TYR A 68 -7.02 -11.69 0.77
CA TYR A 68 -6.77 -11.61 -0.68
C TYR A 68 -6.85 -12.94 -1.46
N PHE A 69 -7.00 -14.10 -0.81
CA PHE A 69 -7.17 -15.39 -1.50
C PHE A 69 -8.65 -15.76 -1.67
N THR A 70 -9.02 -16.31 -2.83
CA THR A 70 -10.41 -16.70 -3.10
C THR A 70 -10.77 -17.96 -2.29
N GLY A 71 -11.54 -17.78 -1.22
CA GLY A 71 -11.90 -18.84 -0.27
C GLY A 71 -11.11 -18.80 1.05
N GLY A 72 -10.34 -17.73 1.30
CA GLY A 72 -9.62 -17.52 2.56
C GLY A 72 -8.44 -18.46 2.78
N ALA A 73 -7.89 -18.43 4.00
CA ALA A 73 -6.85 -19.34 4.45
C ALA A 73 -7.33 -20.79 4.42
N ALA A 74 -8.60 -21.04 4.76
CA ALA A 74 -9.21 -22.39 4.71
C ALA A 74 -9.09 -23.08 3.33
N ALA A 75 -9.08 -22.30 2.24
CA ALA A 75 -8.79 -22.82 0.90
C ALA A 75 -7.28 -22.75 0.57
N GLY A 76 -6.65 -21.61 0.83
CA GLY A 76 -5.34 -21.24 0.28
C GLY A 76 -4.10 -21.58 1.10
N PHE A 77 -4.23 -21.81 2.41
CA PHE A 77 -3.12 -21.90 3.37
C PHE A 77 -3.20 -23.19 4.20
N ALA A 78 -2.05 -23.73 4.59
CA ALA A 78 -1.94 -24.78 5.60
C ALA A 78 -0.51 -24.84 6.14
N CYS A 79 -0.37 -25.13 7.43
CA CYS A 79 0.90 -25.38 8.09
C CYS A 79 0.78 -26.46 9.16
N SER A 80 1.85 -27.20 9.40
CA SER A 80 1.92 -28.30 10.36
C SER A 80 3.27 -28.34 11.08
N MET A 81 3.34 -29.09 12.18
CA MET A 81 4.56 -29.21 12.97
C MET A 81 5.43 -30.35 12.44
N GLY A 82 6.46 -30.00 11.66
CA GLY A 82 7.45 -30.92 11.13
C GLY A 82 8.61 -31.21 12.09
N THR A 83 9.58 -32.02 11.65
CA THR A 83 10.77 -32.38 12.45
C THR A 83 11.65 -31.19 12.83
N TYR A 84 11.56 -30.09 12.08
CA TYR A 84 12.39 -28.89 12.25
C TYR A 84 11.60 -27.66 12.73
N GLY A 85 10.32 -27.82 13.10
CA GLY A 85 9.42 -26.73 13.50
C GLY A 85 8.20 -26.61 12.59
N LEU A 86 7.52 -25.47 12.67
CA LEU A 86 6.33 -25.17 11.87
C LEU A 86 6.72 -25.00 10.38
N GLN A 87 6.12 -25.81 9.51
CA GLN A 87 6.34 -25.85 8.06
C GLN A 87 5.06 -25.50 7.29
N LEU A 88 5.20 -24.99 6.06
CA LEU A 88 4.09 -24.84 5.13
C LEU A 88 3.75 -26.19 4.50
N ASP A 89 2.46 -26.54 4.50
CA ASP A 89 1.93 -27.66 3.72
C ASP A 89 1.18 -27.13 2.47
N LYS A 90 0.69 -25.88 2.49
CA LYS A 90 0.02 -25.21 1.37
C LYS A 90 0.24 -23.70 1.37
N LEU A 91 0.49 -23.13 0.19
CA LEU A 91 0.64 -21.68 -0.03
C LEU A 91 -0.09 -21.25 -1.31
N TRP A 92 -0.92 -20.21 -1.22
CA TRP A 92 -1.74 -19.67 -2.32
C TRP A 92 -2.58 -20.72 -3.07
N GLY A 93 -3.09 -21.70 -2.33
CA GLY A 93 -3.86 -22.83 -2.85
C GLY A 93 -3.03 -23.97 -3.42
N VAL A 94 -1.71 -23.81 -3.54
CA VAL A 94 -0.79 -24.83 -4.03
C VAL A 94 -0.36 -25.73 -2.88
N ASP A 95 -0.76 -27.00 -2.96
CA ASP A 95 -0.36 -28.09 -2.10
C ASP A 95 0.55 -29.00 -2.94
N ASN A 96 1.87 -28.90 -2.73
CA ASN A 96 2.88 -29.73 -3.39
C ASN A 96 3.60 -30.69 -2.41
N GLY A 97 3.11 -30.80 -1.17
CA GLY A 97 3.69 -31.58 -0.08
C GLY A 97 5.00 -31.02 0.51
N THR A 98 5.94 -30.56 -0.33
CA THR A 98 7.20 -29.92 0.08
C THR A 98 7.73 -28.98 -1.00
N GLY A 99 8.33 -27.87 -0.59
CA GLY A 99 8.98 -26.92 -1.49
C GLY A 99 8.36 -25.54 -1.39
N TYR A 100 8.55 -24.90 -0.24
CA TYR A 100 8.16 -23.52 0.02
C TYR A 100 9.34 -22.76 0.63
N GLY A 101 9.46 -21.47 0.33
CA GLY A 101 10.45 -20.56 0.91
C GLY A 101 9.80 -19.26 1.39
N TYR A 102 10.44 -18.58 2.32
CA TYR A 102 9.96 -17.28 2.81
C TYR A 102 11.11 -16.42 3.35
N TYR A 103 11.03 -15.12 3.07
CA TYR A 103 11.99 -14.10 3.48
C TYR A 103 11.26 -12.95 4.18
N VAL A 104 11.89 -12.36 5.20
CA VAL A 104 11.42 -11.15 5.88
C VAL A 104 12.47 -10.05 5.68
N ASN A 105 12.06 -8.92 5.11
CA ASN A 105 12.95 -7.80 4.73
C ASN A 105 14.17 -8.25 3.90
N ASN A 106 13.97 -9.21 2.99
CA ASN A 106 15.01 -9.85 2.18
C ASN A 106 16.09 -10.63 2.96
N ALA A 107 15.89 -10.87 4.26
CA ALA A 107 16.65 -11.83 5.04
C ALA A 107 15.91 -13.17 5.14
N ALA A 108 16.65 -14.28 5.18
CA ALA A 108 16.07 -15.60 5.41
C ALA A 108 15.61 -15.71 6.87
N ALA A 109 14.38 -16.18 7.09
CA ALA A 109 13.85 -16.47 8.42
C ALA A 109 14.24 -17.89 8.87
N MET A 110 14.24 -18.12 10.18
CA MET A 110 14.56 -19.40 10.81
C MET A 110 13.35 -20.34 10.86
N GLY A 111 12.13 -19.81 10.95
CA GLY A 111 10.89 -20.58 11.03
C GLY A 111 9.63 -19.74 10.80
N LEU A 112 8.51 -20.38 10.51
CA LEU A 112 7.22 -19.67 10.35
C LEU A 112 6.71 -19.04 11.65
N GLY A 113 7.15 -19.54 12.80
CA GLY A 113 6.91 -18.96 14.12
C GLY A 113 7.83 -17.80 14.50
N ASP A 114 8.68 -17.32 13.58
CA ASP A 114 9.48 -16.11 13.84
C ASP A 114 8.55 -14.88 13.95
N PRO A 115 8.78 -13.98 14.91
CA PRO A 115 7.89 -12.86 15.19
C PRO A 115 7.99 -11.75 14.14
N VAL A 116 6.84 -11.16 13.79
CA VAL A 116 6.72 -10.01 12.88
C VAL A 116 6.35 -8.73 13.64
N LYS A 117 6.60 -7.58 13.05
CA LYS A 117 6.24 -6.25 13.59
C LYS A 117 5.78 -5.33 12.46
N SER A 118 5.07 -4.25 12.83
CA SER A 118 4.57 -3.26 11.87
C SER A 118 5.71 -2.70 11.00
N GLY A 119 5.48 -2.65 9.68
CA GLY A 119 6.44 -2.25 8.67
C GLY A 119 7.34 -3.35 8.10
N ASP A 120 7.24 -4.61 8.57
CA ASP A 120 7.97 -5.72 7.95
C ASP A 120 7.41 -6.09 6.57
N PHE A 121 8.30 -6.48 5.65
CA PHE A 121 7.96 -7.01 4.33
C PHE A 121 8.21 -8.51 4.28
N ILE A 122 7.17 -9.31 4.01
CA ILE A 122 7.23 -10.76 3.91
C ILE A 122 7.06 -11.17 2.45
N TYR A 123 7.97 -11.98 1.93
CA TYR A 123 7.82 -12.63 0.63
C TYR A 123 7.88 -14.15 0.82
N ALA A 124 6.74 -14.83 0.69
CA ALA A 124 6.65 -16.29 0.63
C ALA A 124 6.51 -16.79 -0.81
N PHE A 125 7.04 -17.98 -1.12
CA PHE A 125 6.93 -18.55 -2.46
C PHE A 125 6.89 -20.08 -2.45
N VAL A 126 6.29 -20.65 -3.51
CA VAL A 126 6.37 -22.07 -3.84
C VAL A 126 7.55 -22.28 -4.79
N TYR A 127 8.37 -23.31 -4.54
CA TYR A 127 9.39 -23.76 -5.49
C TYR A 127 8.73 -24.45 -6.68
N THR A 128 9.08 -24.03 -7.90
CA THR A 128 8.63 -24.68 -9.15
C THR A 128 9.53 -25.86 -9.52
N ASP A 129 10.83 -25.80 -9.20
CA ASP A 129 11.72 -26.96 -9.23
C ASP A 129 11.61 -27.75 -7.92
N THR A 130 10.67 -28.69 -7.88
CA THR A 130 10.44 -29.58 -6.74
C THR A 130 11.47 -30.72 -6.61
N VAL A 131 12.50 -30.77 -7.45
CA VAL A 131 13.51 -31.85 -7.48
C VAL A 131 14.92 -31.34 -7.11
N GLY A 132 15.32 -30.20 -7.65
CA GLY A 132 16.59 -29.54 -7.34
C GLY A 132 16.47 -28.33 -6.41
N TRP A 133 15.26 -27.83 -6.17
CA TRP A 133 14.97 -26.60 -5.41
C TRP A 133 15.80 -25.39 -5.89
N SER A 134 15.95 -25.27 -7.22
CA SER A 134 16.81 -24.26 -7.85
C SER A 134 16.19 -22.87 -8.05
N ASP A 135 14.91 -22.67 -7.69
CA ASP A 135 14.26 -21.36 -7.66
C ASP A 135 15.05 -20.37 -6.79
N THR A 136 15.68 -19.38 -7.43
CA THR A 136 16.54 -18.41 -6.76
C THR A 136 15.70 -17.26 -6.23
N TYR A 137 15.69 -17.04 -4.92
CA TYR A 137 15.03 -15.86 -4.34
C TYR A 137 15.73 -14.57 -4.78
N CYS A 138 14.96 -13.65 -5.38
CA CYS A 138 15.44 -12.39 -5.91
C CYS A 138 14.61 -11.20 -5.45
N PHE A 139 15.26 -10.07 -5.26
CA PHE A 139 14.63 -8.82 -4.83
C PHE A 139 15.36 -7.61 -5.45
N PHE A 140 14.64 -6.49 -5.58
CA PHE A 140 15.26 -5.21 -5.94
C PHE A 140 15.66 -4.43 -4.68
N ASP A 141 16.60 -3.50 -4.82
CA ASP A 141 16.99 -2.55 -3.77
C ASP A 141 15.84 -1.62 -3.31
N LYS A 142 14.74 -1.54 -4.06
CA LYS A 142 13.54 -0.75 -3.76
C LYS A 142 12.27 -1.55 -4.07
N ASN A 143 11.35 -1.58 -3.10
CA ASN A 143 10.03 -2.19 -3.27
C ASN A 143 9.11 -1.32 -4.15
N GLU A 144 9.21 0.01 -4.02
CA GLU A 144 8.44 0.98 -4.82
C GLU A 144 9.33 2.11 -5.34
N ILE A 145 8.99 2.65 -6.51
CA ILE A 145 9.58 3.88 -7.08
C ILE A 145 8.48 4.74 -7.69
N THR A 146 8.49 6.03 -7.37
CA THR A 146 7.74 7.06 -8.11
C THR A 146 8.73 7.99 -8.82
N VAL A 147 8.53 8.21 -10.12
CA VAL A 147 9.30 9.15 -10.96
C VAL A 147 8.37 9.86 -11.94
N LYS A 148 8.83 10.94 -12.57
CA LYS A 148 8.04 11.67 -13.58
C LYS A 148 8.23 11.10 -14.98
N GLU A 149 7.25 11.35 -15.83
CA GLU A 149 7.30 10.94 -17.23
C GLU A 149 8.59 11.40 -17.94
N GLY A 150 9.34 10.43 -18.47
CA GLY A 150 10.62 10.64 -19.15
C GLY A 150 11.87 10.62 -18.25
N GLU A 151 11.72 10.51 -16.92
CA GLU A 151 12.84 10.28 -16.01
C GLU A 151 13.34 8.82 -16.07
N THR A 152 14.57 8.59 -15.62
CA THR A 152 15.17 7.25 -15.57
C THR A 152 15.00 6.66 -14.16
N ILE A 153 14.47 5.45 -14.06
CA ILE A 153 14.55 4.68 -12.81
C ILE A 153 15.92 4.00 -12.73
N THR A 154 16.42 3.81 -11.51
CA THR A 154 17.60 2.98 -11.25
C THR A 154 17.27 1.96 -10.18
N LEU A 155 17.46 0.68 -10.52
CA LEU A 155 17.18 -0.49 -9.70
C LEU A 155 18.42 -1.38 -9.67
N THR A 156 18.68 -2.02 -8.53
CA THR A 156 19.71 -3.05 -8.39
C THR A 156 19.04 -4.36 -8.00
N LEU A 157 19.19 -5.38 -8.84
CA LEU A 157 18.64 -6.71 -8.62
C LEU A 157 19.64 -7.56 -7.83
N MET A 158 19.19 -8.09 -6.70
CA MET A 158 19.94 -8.98 -5.82
C MET A 158 19.35 -10.38 -5.88
N ALA A 159 20.21 -11.39 -5.82
CA ALA A 159 19.88 -12.79 -5.61
C ALA A 159 20.39 -13.25 -4.24
N ALA A 160 19.56 -13.99 -3.51
CA ALA A 160 20.02 -14.72 -2.33
C ALA A 160 20.78 -15.98 -2.73
N GLY A 161 21.64 -16.45 -1.82
CA GLY A 161 22.41 -17.68 -1.98
C GLY A 161 23.31 -17.91 -0.76
N TYR A 162 24.34 -18.72 -0.93
CA TYR A 162 25.26 -19.09 0.15
C TYR A 162 26.73 -18.78 -0.21
N ASP A 163 27.55 -18.60 0.81
CA ASP A 163 29.01 -18.53 0.70
C ASP A 163 29.66 -19.93 0.81
N GLU A 164 31.00 -19.98 0.80
CA GLU A 164 31.78 -21.22 0.93
C GLU A 164 31.59 -21.92 2.29
N ASN A 165 31.06 -21.22 3.30
CA ASN A 165 30.81 -21.70 4.66
C ASN A 165 29.33 -22.06 4.89
N TRP A 166 28.48 -22.02 3.85
CA TRP A 166 27.01 -22.14 3.93
C TRP A 166 26.33 -21.03 4.75
N ALA A 167 26.97 -19.87 4.93
CA ALA A 167 26.31 -18.69 5.46
C ALA A 167 25.42 -18.05 4.38
N PRO A 168 24.19 -17.61 4.71
CA PRO A 168 23.31 -16.94 3.77
C PRO A 168 23.86 -15.57 3.40
N ILE A 169 23.88 -15.27 2.10
CA ILE A 169 24.39 -14.01 1.53
C ILE A 169 23.47 -13.53 0.41
N THR A 170 23.63 -12.27 0.02
CA THR A 170 23.01 -11.72 -1.19
C THR A 170 24.10 -11.19 -2.12
N LYS A 171 23.93 -11.41 -3.43
CA LYS A 171 24.87 -11.01 -4.49
C LYS A 171 24.10 -10.31 -5.61
N PRO A 172 24.65 -9.28 -6.29
CA PRO A 172 23.99 -8.68 -7.44
C PRO A 172 23.83 -9.68 -8.59
N LEU A 173 22.66 -9.67 -9.25
CA LEU A 173 22.34 -10.61 -10.31
C LEU A 173 22.47 -9.97 -11.69
N ALA A 174 23.66 -10.11 -12.29
CA ALA A 174 23.95 -9.67 -13.65
C ALA A 174 23.22 -10.50 -14.72
N GLY A 175 22.92 -9.89 -15.87
CA GLY A 175 22.37 -10.57 -17.05
C GLY A 175 20.91 -11.01 -16.93
N ALA A 176 20.12 -10.41 -16.04
CA ALA A 176 18.67 -10.63 -15.97
C ALA A 176 17.94 -9.61 -16.82
N VAL A 177 16.96 -10.06 -17.62
CA VAL A 177 16.12 -9.21 -18.47
C VAL A 177 15.00 -8.63 -17.63
N ILE A 178 14.88 -7.30 -17.60
CA ILE A 178 13.81 -6.62 -16.89
C ILE A 178 12.49 -6.82 -17.65
N THR A 179 11.41 -7.05 -16.91
CA THR A 179 10.04 -7.12 -17.43
C THR A 179 9.18 -6.03 -16.78
N ALA A 180 8.10 -5.63 -17.45
CA ALA A 180 7.06 -4.80 -16.87
C ALA A 180 5.70 -5.40 -17.18
N ASN A 181 4.88 -5.62 -16.14
CA ASN A 181 3.62 -6.37 -16.22
C ASN A 181 3.76 -7.70 -16.99
N GLY A 182 4.87 -8.42 -16.75
CA GLY A 182 5.23 -9.70 -17.40
C GLY A 182 5.87 -9.58 -18.79
N VAL A 183 5.87 -8.41 -19.43
CA VAL A 183 6.43 -8.21 -20.78
C VAL A 183 7.94 -7.95 -20.72
N LYS A 184 8.77 -8.78 -21.39
CA LYS A 184 10.23 -8.55 -21.52
C LYS A 184 10.52 -7.18 -22.16
N THR A 185 11.36 -6.39 -21.52
CA THR A 185 11.88 -5.10 -22.00
C THR A 185 13.26 -5.31 -22.67
N PRO A 186 13.84 -4.32 -23.38
CA PRO A 186 15.21 -4.42 -23.88
C PRO A 186 16.28 -4.19 -22.79
N PHE A 187 15.90 -3.93 -21.54
CA PHE A 187 16.83 -3.60 -20.46
C PHE A 187 17.31 -4.85 -19.73
N VAL A 188 18.60 -4.91 -19.44
CA VAL A 188 19.29 -6.04 -18.82
C VAL A 188 20.18 -5.52 -17.70
N THR A 189 20.28 -6.25 -16.59
CA THR A 189 21.15 -5.88 -15.46
C THR A 189 22.64 -6.03 -15.79
N ASP A 190 23.44 -5.05 -15.36
CA ASP A 190 24.90 -5.01 -15.54
C ASP A 190 25.65 -5.96 -14.58
N GLU A 191 26.98 -5.92 -14.60
CA GLU A 191 27.84 -6.73 -13.71
C GLU A 191 27.60 -6.47 -12.22
N ASN A 192 27.06 -5.29 -11.87
CA ASN A 192 26.67 -4.88 -10.51
C ASN A 192 25.18 -5.17 -10.24
N GLY A 193 24.52 -6.02 -11.03
CA GLY A 193 23.09 -6.31 -10.96
C GLY A 193 22.19 -5.09 -11.22
N THR A 194 22.75 -3.99 -11.69
CA THR A 194 22.10 -2.68 -11.77
C THR A 194 21.53 -2.44 -13.16
N VAL A 195 20.36 -1.80 -13.20
CA VAL A 195 19.74 -1.29 -14.42
C VAL A 195 19.36 0.17 -14.21
N SER A 196 19.69 1.02 -15.18
CA SER A 196 19.26 2.43 -15.20
C SER A 196 18.59 2.69 -16.54
N ALA A 197 17.29 3.00 -16.52
CA ALA A 197 16.44 2.99 -17.72
C ALA A 197 15.22 3.89 -17.57
N ALA A 198 14.82 4.54 -18.66
CA ALA A 198 13.46 5.07 -18.81
C ALA A 198 12.58 3.94 -19.36
N ILE A 199 11.93 3.18 -18.47
CA ILE A 199 11.02 2.11 -18.90
C ILE A 199 9.74 2.76 -19.45
N PRO A 200 9.28 2.42 -20.68
CA PRO A 200 8.11 3.04 -21.30
C PRO A 200 6.80 2.57 -20.62
N LEU A 201 6.44 3.24 -19.53
CA LEU A 201 5.30 2.95 -18.67
C LEU A 201 4.38 4.18 -18.58
N THR A 202 3.09 3.93 -18.33
CA THR A 202 2.07 4.96 -18.11
C THR A 202 1.25 4.61 -16.88
N GLY A 203 1.22 5.50 -15.87
CA GLY A 203 0.64 5.18 -14.57
C GLY A 203 1.53 4.20 -13.79
N SER A 204 0.94 3.21 -13.13
CA SER A 204 1.66 2.24 -12.28
C SER A 204 1.78 0.86 -12.93
N ALA A 205 2.92 0.20 -12.75
CA ALA A 205 3.21 -1.14 -13.26
C ALA A 205 4.09 -1.95 -12.30
N VAL A 206 3.96 -3.27 -12.33
CA VAL A 206 4.86 -4.18 -11.62
C VAL A 206 6.07 -4.46 -12.51
N VAL A 207 7.23 -3.95 -12.12
CA VAL A 207 8.52 -4.28 -12.71
C VAL A 207 9.07 -5.54 -12.05
N SER A 208 9.54 -6.47 -12.88
CA SER A 208 10.14 -7.74 -12.45
C SER A 208 11.35 -8.09 -13.31
N ALA A 209 11.95 -9.26 -13.12
CA ALA A 209 13.09 -9.71 -13.92
C ALA A 209 13.04 -11.23 -14.15
N VAL A 210 13.55 -11.65 -15.31
CA VAL A 210 13.67 -13.06 -15.71
C VAL A 210 15.05 -13.31 -16.30
N LYS A 211 15.60 -14.51 -16.14
CA LYS A 211 16.93 -14.85 -16.63
C LYS A 211 16.92 -16.20 -17.33
N ASP A 212 17.26 -16.22 -18.61
CA ASP A 212 17.19 -17.45 -19.41
C ASP A 212 18.20 -18.48 -18.84
N GLY A 213 17.71 -19.67 -18.49
CA GLY A 213 18.49 -20.73 -17.84
C GLY A 213 18.58 -20.66 -16.30
N VAL A 214 17.90 -19.72 -15.64
CA VAL A 214 17.79 -19.66 -14.17
C VAL A 214 16.33 -19.43 -13.77
N VAL A 215 15.79 -20.29 -12.91
CA VAL A 215 14.47 -20.05 -12.30
C VAL A 215 14.63 -18.99 -11.22
N LEU A 216 13.91 -17.87 -11.34
CA LEU A 216 13.89 -16.80 -10.34
C LEU A 216 12.52 -16.80 -9.66
N VAL A 217 12.50 -16.68 -8.32
CA VAL A 217 11.31 -16.20 -7.63
C VAL A 217 11.09 -14.76 -8.10
N PRO A 218 9.93 -14.39 -8.68
CA PRO A 218 9.80 -13.11 -9.39
C PRO A 218 10.10 -11.91 -8.48
N PRO A 219 11.20 -11.15 -8.69
CA PRO A 219 11.43 -9.93 -7.92
C PRO A 219 10.35 -8.90 -8.30
N THR A 220 9.81 -8.15 -7.36
CA THR A 220 8.75 -7.16 -7.65
C THR A 220 9.12 -5.77 -7.17
N CYS A 221 9.11 -4.79 -8.08
CA CYS A 221 9.11 -3.37 -7.76
C CYS A 221 7.85 -2.72 -8.36
N ILE A 222 7.09 -1.96 -7.58
CA ILE A 222 5.99 -1.15 -8.12
C ILE A 222 6.59 0.17 -8.62
N VAL A 223 6.50 0.41 -9.93
CA VAL A 223 6.97 1.65 -10.55
C VAL A 223 5.78 2.47 -11.00
N THR A 224 5.67 3.69 -10.44
CA THR A 224 4.61 4.64 -10.75
C THR A 224 5.19 5.86 -11.47
N ILE A 225 4.67 6.10 -12.67
CA ILE A 225 5.01 7.28 -13.48
C ILE A 225 4.00 8.38 -13.20
N GLU A 226 4.44 9.45 -12.55
CA GLU A 226 3.69 10.71 -12.45
C GLU A 226 3.62 11.36 -13.84
N ALA A 227 2.40 11.55 -14.33
CA ALA A 227 2.16 12.35 -15.52
C ALA A 227 2.71 13.76 -15.32
N LYS A 228 3.47 14.24 -16.30
CA LYS A 228 4.01 15.60 -16.25
C LYS A 228 2.85 16.61 -16.28
N GLU A 229 2.80 17.52 -15.32
CA GLU A 229 1.84 18.62 -15.36
C GLU A 229 2.01 19.40 -16.68
N GLU A 230 0.99 19.37 -17.54
CA GLU A 230 0.92 20.27 -18.68
C GLU A 230 0.80 21.69 -18.14
N VAL A 231 1.89 22.46 -18.26
CA VAL A 231 1.87 23.91 -18.08
C VAL A 231 1.00 24.48 -19.20
N LYS A 232 -0.32 24.54 -18.94
CA LYS A 232 -1.32 25.06 -19.86
C LYS A 232 -0.84 26.42 -20.37
N PRO A 233 -0.78 26.67 -21.69
CA PRO A 233 -0.21 27.90 -22.22
C PRO A 233 -0.85 29.13 -21.58
N THR A 234 -0.03 29.96 -20.93
CA THR A 234 -0.43 31.30 -20.53
C THR A 234 -0.76 32.06 -21.81
N GLU A 235 -2.06 32.33 -22.03
CA GLU A 235 -2.51 33.11 -23.18
C GLU A 235 -1.83 34.48 -23.14
N GLU A 236 -0.97 34.78 -24.12
CA GLU A 236 -0.45 36.15 -24.28
C GLU A 236 -1.64 37.10 -24.48
N PRO A 237 -1.67 38.26 -23.80
CA PRO A 237 -2.76 39.20 -23.93
C PRO A 237 -2.84 39.70 -25.37
N THR A 238 -3.83 39.18 -26.11
CA THR A 238 -4.07 39.51 -27.52
C THR A 238 -4.26 41.02 -27.64
N LYS A 239 -3.40 41.67 -28.44
CA LYS A 239 -3.40 43.12 -28.58
C LYS A 239 -4.72 43.58 -29.21
N GLU A 240 -5.39 44.47 -28.49
CA GLU A 240 -6.67 45.06 -28.87
C GLU A 240 -6.57 45.75 -30.25
N PRO A 241 -7.47 45.45 -31.21
CA PRO A 241 -7.39 46.01 -32.57
C PRO A 241 -7.74 47.50 -32.56
N THR A 242 -6.87 48.32 -33.14
CA THR A 242 -7.06 49.78 -33.22
C THR A 242 -8.30 50.13 -34.06
N PRO A 243 -9.28 50.89 -33.53
CA PRO A 243 -10.49 51.23 -34.26
C PRO A 243 -10.20 52.23 -35.40
N THR A 244 -10.66 51.90 -36.60
CA THR A 244 -10.59 52.78 -37.78
C THR A 244 -11.72 53.82 -37.73
N PRO A 245 -11.48 55.11 -38.01
CA PRO A 245 -12.51 56.14 -37.95
C PRO A 245 -13.54 56.00 -39.08
N THR A 246 -14.81 56.29 -38.81
CA THR A 246 -15.90 56.41 -39.81
C THR A 246 -16.91 57.46 -39.33
N THR A 247 -17.61 58.10 -40.26
CA THR A 247 -18.15 59.46 -40.13
C THR A 247 -19.60 59.58 -39.61
N ALA A 248 -19.84 60.62 -38.81
CA ALA A 248 -21.15 61.20 -38.46
C ALA A 248 -21.70 62.10 -39.62
N PRO A 249 -22.95 62.62 -39.62
CA PRO A 249 -23.96 62.80 -38.54
C PRO A 249 -25.26 61.96 -38.81
N THR A 250 -26.49 62.16 -38.28
CA THR A 250 -27.22 63.37 -37.79
C THR A 250 -28.30 63.02 -36.73
N ALA A 251 -28.98 64.05 -36.21
CA ALA A 251 -29.85 64.09 -35.03
C ALA A 251 -31.20 63.31 -35.07
N THR A 252 -31.42 62.52 -34.01
CA THR A 252 -32.49 62.60 -32.96
C THR A 252 -33.86 63.27 -33.25
N PRO A 253 -34.94 62.76 -32.63
CA PRO A 253 -35.28 63.16 -31.24
C PRO A 253 -35.49 62.01 -30.23
N VAL A 254 -35.69 62.36 -28.95
CA VAL A 254 -35.63 61.48 -27.75
C VAL A 254 -37.00 61.40 -27.04
N PRO A 255 -37.31 60.30 -26.31
CA PRO A 255 -37.72 60.49 -24.91
C PRO A 255 -37.17 59.45 -23.90
N GLU A 256 -36.58 60.00 -22.83
CA GLU A 256 -36.52 59.58 -21.41
C GLU A 256 -36.37 58.10 -20.95
N THR A 257 -35.18 57.82 -20.39
CA THR A 257 -34.95 57.51 -18.96
C THR A 257 -35.56 56.25 -18.29
N LYS A 258 -34.68 55.32 -17.87
CA LYS A 258 -34.52 54.94 -16.44
C LYS A 258 -33.26 54.10 -16.13
N ASP A 259 -32.64 54.40 -14.99
CA ASP A 259 -31.54 53.64 -14.38
C ASP A 259 -31.99 52.28 -13.81
N GLY A 260 -31.05 51.34 -13.70
CA GLY A 260 -31.33 49.96 -13.25
C GLY A 260 -30.13 49.20 -12.67
N LYS A 261 -29.38 49.77 -11.71
CA LYS A 261 -28.33 49.03 -10.98
C LYS A 261 -28.93 48.01 -9.99
N THR A 262 -28.81 46.73 -10.30
CA THR A 262 -29.20 45.61 -9.41
C THR A 262 -28.20 45.39 -8.28
N GLN A 263 -28.36 46.14 -7.19
CA GLN A 263 -27.70 45.85 -5.92
C GLN A 263 -28.46 44.73 -5.17
N PHE A 264 -27.78 43.65 -4.77
CA PHE A 264 -28.36 42.66 -3.87
C PHE A 264 -28.42 43.22 -2.43
N PRO A 265 -29.57 43.16 -1.74
CA PRO A 265 -29.75 43.92 -0.51
C PRO A 265 -29.23 43.18 0.73
N LEU A 266 -28.41 43.87 1.52
CA LEU A 266 -27.63 43.32 2.63
C LEU A 266 -28.45 42.58 3.72
N TRP A 267 -29.73 42.91 3.88
CA TRP A 267 -30.61 42.29 4.88
C TRP A 267 -30.87 40.79 4.63
N ALA A 268 -30.77 40.33 3.37
CA ALA A 268 -30.93 38.91 3.03
C ALA A 268 -29.82 38.03 3.64
N ILE A 269 -28.61 38.57 3.80
CA ILE A 269 -27.47 37.84 4.39
C ILE A 269 -27.67 37.66 5.90
N ILE A 270 -28.19 38.69 6.57
CA ILE A 270 -28.40 38.70 8.03
C ILE A 270 -29.45 37.65 8.45
N ALA A 271 -30.50 37.46 7.64
CA ALA A 271 -31.54 36.47 7.89
C ALA A 271 -31.00 35.02 7.90
N ILE A 272 -30.06 34.70 7.01
CA ILE A 272 -29.48 33.35 6.89
C ILE A 272 -28.63 33.00 8.12
N ILE A 273 -27.84 33.95 8.63
CA ILE A 273 -26.97 33.75 9.79
C ILE A 273 -27.80 33.49 11.07
N ALA A 274 -28.93 34.18 11.23
CA ALA A 274 -29.81 34.01 12.39
C ALA A 274 -30.39 32.59 12.52
N CYS A 275 -30.71 31.92 11.40
CA CYS A 275 -31.23 30.55 11.41
C CYS A 275 -30.21 29.52 11.90
N PHE A 276 -28.93 29.68 11.57
CA PHE A 276 -27.88 28.70 11.92
C PHE A 276 -27.64 28.59 13.43
N VAL A 277 -27.68 29.72 14.15
CA VAL A 277 -27.43 29.76 15.61
C VAL A 277 -28.49 28.99 16.40
N VAL A 278 -29.76 29.06 15.98
CA VAL A 278 -30.88 28.39 16.65
C VAL A 278 -30.78 26.86 16.52
N VAL A 279 -30.38 26.35 15.36
CA VAL A 279 -30.23 24.90 15.12
C VAL A 279 -29.12 24.31 15.99
N CYS A 280 -27.95 24.96 16.06
CA CYS A 280 -26.84 24.50 16.89
C CYS A 280 -27.18 24.44 18.39
N GLY A 281 -27.92 25.43 18.91
CA GLY A 281 -28.33 25.46 20.32
C GLY A 281 -29.23 24.29 20.73
N ALA A 282 -30.14 23.86 19.85
CA ALA A 282 -31.05 22.76 20.13
C ALA A 282 -30.33 21.40 20.24
N VAL A 283 -29.32 21.15 19.40
CA VAL A 283 -28.55 19.89 19.39
C VAL A 283 -27.76 19.71 20.69
N VAL A 284 -27.11 20.78 21.18
CA VAL A 284 -26.31 20.74 22.42
C VAL A 284 -27.19 20.43 23.64
N PHE A 285 -28.40 21.00 23.71
CA PHE A 285 -29.32 20.76 24.83
C PHE A 285 -29.87 19.32 24.89
N ILE A 286 -30.00 18.66 23.74
CA ILE A 286 -30.45 17.25 23.67
C ILE A 286 -29.32 16.29 24.13
N LEU A 287 -28.06 16.62 23.85
CA LEU A 287 -26.91 15.78 24.21
C LEU A 287 -26.57 15.82 25.71
N THR A 288 -26.76 16.95 26.38
CA THR A 288 -26.46 17.06 27.82
C THR A 288 -27.48 16.34 28.71
N LYS A 289 -28.75 16.26 28.29
CA LYS A 289 -29.85 15.71 29.11
C LYS A 289 -30.01 14.18 29.04
N LYS A 290 -28.97 13.46 28.63
CA LYS A 290 -28.98 12.00 28.43
C LYS A 290 -27.91 11.26 29.26
N LYS A 291 -27.47 11.88 30.36
CA LYS A 291 -26.35 11.42 31.21
C LYS A 291 -26.57 11.63 32.72
N ASP A 292 -27.85 11.69 33.13
CA ASP A 292 -28.33 11.50 34.51
C ASP A 292 -29.08 10.15 34.56
#